data_AF-A0A7J6TGV5-F1
#
_entry.id   AF-A0A7J6TGV5-F1
#
_cell.length_a   1.000
_cell.length_b   1.000
_cell.length_c   1.000
_cell.angle_alpha   90.00
_cell.angle_beta   90.00
_cell.angle_gamma   90.00
#
_symmetry.space_group_name_H-M   'P 1'
#
loop_
_entity.id
_entity.type
_entity.pdbx_description
1 polymer ?
#
loop_
_entity_poly.entity_id
_entity_poly.type
_entity_poly.pdbx_seq_one_letter_code
_entity_poly.pdbx_strand_id
1 'polypeptide(L)'
;MTESSLLKRLEEVTSRLEDLYNKGAAATDRAGGCSSSHRGSSTAELPDFVAAFDAKMTPSLDEVMGKAPSIGESVVLSATQCYCKCVKMLRNLLLLTTMARKPGDGDWQVVLAPLMELSKEVGKLLDSGQADLTPLVKGTAEAMNLV
;
A
#
# COMPACT_ATOMS: atom_id res chain seq x y z
N MET A 1 20.41 0.72 -5.48
CA MET A 1 19.11 0.36 -6.08
C MET A 1 18.63 1.59 -6.85
N THR A 2 18.47 1.49 -8.16
CA THR A 2 17.89 2.58 -8.96
C THR A 2 16.38 2.62 -8.74
N GLU A 3 15.76 3.80 -8.74
CA GLU A 3 14.32 4.02 -8.46
C GLU A 3 13.39 3.07 -9.24
N SER A 4 13.79 2.70 -10.46
CA SER A 4 13.12 1.72 -11.33
C SER A 4 12.95 0.33 -10.70
N SER A 5 13.88 -0.10 -9.84
CA SER A 5 13.85 -1.43 -9.19
C SER A 5 12.87 -1.51 -8.02
N LEU A 6 12.70 -0.43 -7.26
CA LEU A 6 11.73 -0.36 -6.16
C LEU A 6 10.30 -0.28 -6.71
N LEU A 7 10.07 0.59 -7.69
CA LEU A 7 8.79 0.71 -8.38
C LEU A 7 8.30 -0.62 -8.96
N LYS A 8 9.18 -1.37 -9.64
CA LYS A 8 8.82 -2.69 -10.17
C LYS A 8 8.46 -3.71 -9.09
N ARG A 9 9.16 -3.68 -7.95
CA ARG A 9 8.85 -4.57 -6.82
C ARG A 9 7.50 -4.22 -6.19
N LEU A 10 7.22 -2.94 -5.99
CA LEU A 10 5.94 -2.48 -5.47
C LEU A 10 4.79 -2.86 -6.43
N GLU A 11 4.99 -2.70 -7.74
CA GLU A 11 4.04 -3.11 -8.78
C GLU A 11 3.76 -4.63 -8.72
N GLU A 12 4.80 -5.47 -8.74
CA GLU A 12 4.68 -6.93 -8.66
C GLU A 12 3.94 -7.40 -7.40
N VAL A 13 4.24 -6.77 -6.27
CA VAL A 13 3.63 -7.10 -4.98
C VAL A 13 2.16 -6.69 -4.94
N THR A 14 1.82 -5.53 -5.49
CA THR A 14 0.43 -5.06 -5.52
C THR A 14 -0.42 -5.95 -6.42
N SER A 15 0.09 -6.35 -7.59
CA SER A 15 -0.60 -7.34 -8.44
C SER A 15 -0.77 -8.69 -7.75
N ARG A 16 0.21 -9.14 -6.96
CA ARG A 16 0.06 -10.38 -6.17
C ARG A 16 -1.03 -10.25 -5.10
N LEU A 17 -1.15 -9.09 -4.46
CA LEU A 17 -2.23 -8.83 -3.50
C LEU A 17 -3.59 -8.82 -4.20
N GLU A 18 -3.70 -8.18 -5.37
CA GLU A 18 -4.91 -8.23 -6.20
C GLU A 18 -5.32 -9.67 -6.53
N ASP A 19 -4.37 -10.50 -6.95
CA ASP A 19 -4.59 -11.92 -7.23
C ASP A 19 -5.08 -12.70 -6.01
N LEU A 20 -4.49 -12.44 -4.84
CA LEU A 20 -4.89 -13.07 -3.57
C LEU A 20 -6.31 -12.67 -3.19
N TYR A 21 -6.66 -11.39 -3.33
CA TYR A 21 -8.03 -10.91 -3.08
C TYR A 21 -9.02 -11.43 -4.11
N ASN A 22 -8.65 -11.55 -5.38
CA ASN A 22 -9.49 -12.15 -6.42
C ASN A 22 -9.77 -13.63 -6.17
N LYS A 23 -8.75 -14.39 -5.74
CA LYS A 23 -8.89 -15.82 -5.41
C LYS A 23 -9.70 -16.02 -4.13
N GLY A 24 -9.57 -15.13 -3.15
CA GLY A 24 -10.42 -15.12 -1.95
C GLY A 24 -11.87 -14.69 -2.23
N ALA A 25 -12.08 -13.79 -3.19
CA ALA A 25 -13.40 -13.31 -3.61
C ALA A 25 -14.20 -14.31 -4.45
N ALA A 26 -13.58 -15.40 -4.95
CA ALA A 26 -14.28 -16.47 -5.66
C ALA A 26 -15.27 -17.25 -4.77
N ALA A 27 -15.33 -16.96 -3.46
CA ALA A 27 -16.33 -17.50 -2.54
C ALA A 27 -17.57 -16.59 -2.34
N THR A 28 -17.58 -15.35 -2.84
CA THR A 28 -18.70 -14.43 -2.60
C THR A 28 -18.96 -13.51 -3.79
N ASP A 29 -19.82 -13.98 -4.70
CA ASP A 29 -20.53 -13.14 -5.66
C ASP A 29 -21.35 -12.07 -4.91
N ARG A 30 -21.05 -10.77 -5.13
CA ARG A 30 -22.07 -9.74 -5.37
C ARG A 30 -21.49 -8.39 -5.79
N ALA A 31 -22.16 -7.82 -6.78
CA ALA A 31 -21.91 -6.55 -7.46
C ALA A 31 -22.05 -5.29 -6.57
N GLY A 32 -21.40 -4.21 -7.00
CA GLY A 32 -21.71 -2.84 -6.55
C GLY A 32 -20.61 -1.85 -6.90
N GLY A 33 -20.78 -1.13 -8.00
CA GLY A 33 -19.87 -0.04 -8.39
C GLY A 33 -20.18 1.28 -7.68
N CYS A 34 -19.17 2.15 -7.60
CA CYS A 34 -19.31 3.59 -7.81
C CYS A 34 -17.93 4.24 -7.97
N SER A 35 -17.72 4.91 -9.10
CA SER A 35 -16.66 5.89 -9.29
C SER A 35 -17.03 7.19 -8.56
N SER A 36 -16.06 7.80 -7.90
CA SER A 36 -16.17 9.19 -7.45
C SER A 36 -14.84 9.91 -7.69
N SER A 37 -14.80 10.66 -8.78
CA SER A 37 -13.76 11.64 -9.10
C SER A 37 -13.87 12.86 -8.19
N HIS A 38 -12.77 13.26 -7.56
CA HIS A 38 -12.61 14.60 -6.99
C HIS A 38 -11.41 15.31 -7.63
N ARG A 39 -11.74 16.41 -8.32
CA ARG A 39 -10.79 17.41 -8.84
C ARG A 39 -10.56 18.47 -7.78
N GLY A 40 -9.31 18.94 -7.69
CA GLY A 40 -9.00 20.32 -7.33
C GLY A 40 -7.84 20.47 -6.34
N SER A 41 -6.71 20.99 -6.83
CA SER A 41 -6.07 22.22 -6.31
C SER A 41 -4.66 22.37 -6.89
N SER A 42 -4.38 23.55 -7.46
CA SER A 42 -3.09 24.14 -7.86
C SER A 42 -1.89 23.18 -8.01
N THR A 43 -1.66 22.67 -9.22
CA THR A 43 -0.50 21.82 -9.52
C THR A 43 0.76 22.70 -9.66
N ALA A 44 1.53 22.83 -8.59
CA ALA A 44 2.97 22.72 -8.79
C ALA A 44 3.18 21.38 -9.53
N GLU A 45 3.79 21.41 -10.71
CA GLU A 45 4.01 20.18 -11.47
C GLU A 45 4.73 19.18 -10.57
N LEU A 46 4.11 18.02 -10.39
CA LEU A 46 4.70 16.93 -9.65
C LEU A 46 5.97 16.48 -10.38
N PRO A 47 7.09 16.27 -9.68
CA PRO A 47 8.28 15.70 -10.29
C PRO A 47 7.94 14.41 -11.03
N ASP A 48 8.48 14.22 -12.24
CA ASP A 48 8.12 13.12 -13.15
C ASP A 48 8.16 11.73 -12.48
N PHE A 49 9.13 11.50 -11.58
CA PHE A 49 9.26 10.24 -10.88
C PHE A 49 8.15 10.00 -9.84
N VAL A 50 7.61 11.06 -9.23
CA VAL A 50 6.44 10.99 -8.33
C VAL A 50 5.17 10.79 -9.15
N ALA A 51 5.05 11.48 -10.28
CA ALA A 51 3.93 11.28 -11.21
C ALA A 51 3.90 9.85 -11.78
N ALA A 52 5.07 9.29 -12.13
CA ALA A 52 5.20 7.90 -12.57
C ALA A 52 4.88 6.91 -11.45
N PHE A 53 5.21 7.23 -10.20
CA PHE A 53 4.80 6.43 -9.04
C PHE A 53 3.28 6.43 -8.87
N ASP A 54 2.66 7.61 -8.87
CA ASP A 54 1.20 7.75 -8.74
C ASP A 54 0.48 7.00 -9.87
N ALA A 55 0.92 7.18 -11.13
CA ALA A 55 0.32 6.52 -12.30
C ALA A 55 0.38 4.98 -12.22
N LYS A 56 1.42 4.42 -11.61
CA LYS A 56 1.59 2.97 -11.45
C LYS A 56 0.85 2.41 -10.25
N MET A 57 0.94 3.09 -9.11
CA MET A 57 0.49 2.53 -7.83
C MET A 57 -0.97 2.85 -7.55
N THR A 58 -1.46 4.04 -7.92
CA THR A 58 -2.82 4.48 -7.58
C THR A 58 -3.91 3.51 -8.09
N PRO A 59 -3.92 3.05 -9.35
CA PRO A 59 -4.96 2.13 -9.82
C PRO A 59 -5.04 0.85 -8.99
N SER A 60 -3.88 0.24 -8.73
CA SER A 60 -3.77 -1.00 -7.96
C SER A 60 -4.13 -0.84 -6.48
N LEU A 61 -3.72 0.27 -5.86
CA LEU A 61 -4.11 0.58 -4.47
C LEU A 61 -5.61 0.82 -4.34
N ASP A 62 -6.22 1.52 -5.29
CA ASP A 62 -7.66 1.77 -5.29
C ASP A 62 -8.46 0.48 -5.48
N GLU A 63 -7.98 -0.43 -6.34
CA GLU A 63 -8.59 -1.74 -6.55
C GLU A 63 -8.50 -2.63 -5.30
N VAL A 64 -7.32 -2.72 -4.69
CA VAL A 64 -7.10 -3.47 -3.44
C VAL A 64 -7.96 -2.91 -2.30
N MET A 65 -7.99 -1.59 -2.15
CA MET A 65 -8.79 -0.93 -1.12
C MET A 65 -10.30 -1.09 -1.37
N GLY A 66 -10.73 -1.12 -2.63
CA GLY A 66 -12.12 -1.35 -3.04
C GLY A 66 -12.61 -2.78 -2.77
N LYS A 67 -11.71 -3.77 -2.84
CA LYS A 67 -12.02 -5.20 -2.59
C LYS A 67 -11.95 -5.59 -1.12
N ALA A 68 -11.15 -4.92 -0.30
CA ALA A 68 -11.00 -5.31 1.11
C ALA A 68 -12.34 -5.33 1.90
N PRO A 69 -13.30 -4.40 1.70
CA PRO A 69 -14.59 -4.45 2.38
C PRO A 69 -15.47 -5.65 1.98
N SER A 70 -15.35 -6.18 0.75
CA SER A 70 -16.19 -7.29 0.27
C SER A 70 -15.82 -8.64 0.90
N ILE A 71 -14.67 -8.71 1.59
CA ILE A 71 -14.24 -9.89 2.35
C ILE A 71 -15.00 -9.98 3.68
N GLY A 72 -15.62 -8.88 4.14
CA GLY A 72 -16.46 -8.86 5.35
C GLY A 72 -15.70 -8.90 6.68
N GLU A 73 -14.37 -9.00 6.63
CA GLU A 73 -13.51 -9.21 7.80
C GLU A 73 -12.69 -7.97 8.15
N SER A 74 -12.89 -7.46 9.36
CA SER A 74 -12.26 -6.22 9.84
C SER A 74 -10.74 -6.30 9.89
N VAL A 75 -10.18 -7.49 10.14
CA VAL A 75 -8.73 -7.74 10.18
C VAL A 75 -8.12 -7.58 8.79
N VAL A 76 -8.77 -8.10 7.75
CA VAL A 76 -8.30 -7.97 6.36
C VAL A 76 -8.37 -6.51 5.92
N LEU A 77 -9.49 -5.84 6.20
CA LEU A 77 -9.64 -4.41 5.92
C LEU A 77 -8.56 -3.56 6.59
N SER A 78 -8.28 -3.83 7.88
CA SER A 78 -7.27 -3.09 8.64
C SER A 78 -5.86 -3.33 8.10
N ALA A 79 -5.53 -4.57 7.73
CA ALA A 79 -4.25 -4.89 7.11
C ALA A 79 -4.10 -4.15 5.76
N THR A 80 -5.13 -4.19 4.91
CA THR A 80 -5.13 -3.48 3.63
C THR A 80 -4.97 -1.95 3.80
N GLN A 81 -5.64 -1.36 4.80
CA GLN A 81 -5.50 0.06 5.10
C GLN A 81 -4.06 0.41 5.52
N CYS A 82 -3.43 -0.43 6.34
CA CYS A 82 -2.03 -0.27 6.74
C CYS A 82 -1.09 -0.28 5.53
N TYR A 83 -1.29 -1.24 4.61
CA TYR A 83 -0.51 -1.31 3.37
C TYR A 83 -0.71 -0.07 2.49
N CYS A 84 -1.95 0.33 2.21
CA CYS A 84 -2.23 1.53 1.41
C CYS A 84 -1.65 2.79 2.03
N LYS A 85 -1.68 2.90 3.36
CA LYS A 85 -1.07 4.00 4.11
C LYS A 85 0.46 3.97 3.98
N CYS A 86 1.08 2.80 4.07
CA CYS A 86 2.51 2.62 3.89
C CYS A 86 2.98 3.12 2.51
N VAL A 87 2.28 2.72 1.44
CA VAL A 87 2.61 3.17 0.07
C VAL A 87 2.40 4.67 -0.13
N LYS A 88 1.36 5.27 0.47
CA LYS A 88 1.17 6.73 0.49
C LYS A 88 2.29 7.46 1.24
N MET A 89 2.82 6.88 2.31
CA MET A 89 3.94 7.46 3.06
C MET A 89 5.25 7.39 2.27
N LEU A 90 5.50 6.32 1.52
CA LEU A 90 6.61 6.25 0.57
C LEU A 90 6.51 7.32 -0.50
N ARG A 91 5.32 7.50 -1.08
CA ARG A 91 5.05 8.56 -2.06
C ARG A 91 5.38 9.94 -1.49
N ASN A 92 4.99 10.21 -0.24
CA ASN A 92 5.32 11.45 0.44
C ASN A 92 6.83 11.59 0.71
N LEU A 93 7.50 10.50 1.08
CA LEU A 93 8.96 10.50 1.25
C LEU A 93 9.68 10.83 -0.07
N LEU A 94 9.24 10.22 -1.18
CA LEU A 94 9.73 10.52 -2.53
C LEU A 94 9.52 11.98 -2.92
N LEU A 95 8.37 12.57 -2.57
CA LEU A 95 8.15 14.00 -2.79
C LEU A 95 9.09 14.86 -1.92
N LEU A 96 9.25 14.49 -0.65
CA LEU A 96 10.12 15.22 0.29
C LEU A 96 11.58 15.23 -0.15
N THR A 97 12.07 14.21 -0.87
CA THR A 97 13.44 14.23 -1.41
C THR A 97 13.69 15.38 -2.41
N THR A 98 12.63 15.95 -2.99
CA THR A 98 12.75 17.10 -3.92
C THR A 98 12.80 18.45 -3.22
N MET A 99 12.39 18.52 -1.95
CA MET A 99 12.23 19.78 -1.20
C MET A 99 13.10 19.84 0.05
N ALA A 100 13.51 18.70 0.59
CA ALA A 100 14.26 18.57 1.83
C ALA A 100 15.69 18.10 1.59
N ARG A 101 16.60 18.47 2.50
CA ARG A 101 17.95 17.91 2.51
C ARG A 101 17.90 16.45 2.94
N LYS A 102 18.79 15.64 2.36
CA LYS A 102 19.01 14.27 2.78
C LYS A 102 19.26 14.23 4.30
N PRO A 103 18.51 13.43 5.07
CA PRO A 103 18.78 13.21 6.49
C PRO A 103 20.19 12.67 6.74
N GLY A 104 20.73 12.89 7.94
CA GLY A 104 21.94 12.21 8.38
C GLY A 104 21.70 10.70 8.49
N ASP A 105 22.77 9.89 8.43
CA ASP A 105 22.61 8.43 8.43
C ASP A 105 21.90 7.91 9.70
N GLY A 106 22.07 8.59 10.84
CA GLY A 106 21.37 8.29 12.10
C GLY A 106 19.90 8.72 12.14
N ASP A 107 19.48 9.65 11.28
CA ASP A 107 18.12 10.20 11.27
C ASP A 107 17.15 9.34 10.45
N TRP A 108 17.67 8.44 9.60
CA TRP A 108 16.84 7.56 8.77
C TRP A 108 15.90 6.68 9.59
N GLN A 109 16.32 6.23 10.76
CA GLN A 109 15.44 5.47 11.64
C GLN A 109 14.22 6.28 12.07
N VAL A 110 14.39 7.57 12.35
CA VAL A 110 13.29 8.47 12.74
C VAL A 110 12.38 8.73 11.55
N VAL A 111 12.96 8.96 10.36
CA VAL A 111 12.20 9.20 9.12
C VAL A 111 11.39 7.97 8.71
N LEU A 112 11.93 6.76 8.89
CA LEU A 112 11.29 5.51 8.48
C LEU A 112 10.44 4.86 9.59
N ALA A 113 10.61 5.24 10.86
CA ALA A 113 9.86 4.68 11.98
C ALA A 113 8.34 4.62 11.75
N PRO A 114 7.69 5.66 11.20
CA PRO A 114 6.26 5.60 10.92
C PRO A 114 5.86 4.51 9.92
N LEU A 115 6.70 4.16 8.95
CA LEU A 115 6.45 3.02 8.05
C LEU A 115 6.63 1.69 8.80
N MET A 116 7.66 1.59 9.64
CA MET A 116 7.94 0.40 10.45
C MET A 116 6.80 0.08 11.43
N GLU A 117 6.14 1.10 11.99
CA GLU A 117 4.99 0.91 12.88
C GLU A 117 3.79 0.29 12.16
N LEU A 118 3.55 0.65 10.89
CA LEU A 118 2.50 0.01 10.09
C LEU A 118 2.82 -1.47 9.86
N SER A 119 4.08 -1.82 9.59
CA SER A 119 4.48 -3.22 9.41
C SER A 119 4.29 -4.03 10.70
N LYS A 120 4.58 -3.42 11.87
CA LYS A 120 4.30 -4.05 13.18
C LYS A 120 2.80 -4.23 13.41
N GLU A 121 1.98 -3.27 13.01
CA GLU A 121 0.52 -3.34 13.13
C GLU A 121 -0.04 -4.52 12.33
N VAL A 122 0.40 -4.70 11.08
CA VAL A 122 0.02 -5.86 10.26
C VAL A 122 0.54 -7.18 10.84
N GLY A 123 1.74 -7.19 11.43
CA GLY A 123 2.26 -8.35 12.17
C GLY A 123 1.34 -8.77 13.33
N LYS A 124 0.85 -7.80 14.12
CA LYS A 124 -0.12 -8.08 15.20
C LYS A 124 -1.46 -8.60 14.67
N LEU A 125 -1.92 -8.09 13.52
CA LEU A 125 -3.14 -8.58 12.86
C LEU A 125 -2.96 -10.03 12.38
N LEU A 126 -1.75 -10.40 11.94
CA LEU A 126 -1.42 -11.77 11.55
C LEU A 126 -1.44 -12.71 12.76
N ASP A 127 -0.83 -12.30 13.87
CA ASP A 127 -0.72 -13.09 15.09
C ASP A 127 -2.07 -13.27 15.82
N SER A 128 -3.02 -12.36 15.59
CA SER A 128 -4.37 -12.38 16.19
C SER A 128 -5.47 -12.94 15.27
N GLY A 129 -5.13 -13.24 14.01
CA GLY A 129 -6.10 -13.62 12.98
C GLY A 129 -6.59 -15.07 13.06
N GLN A 130 -7.78 -15.31 12.51
CA GLN A 130 -8.29 -16.66 12.25
C GLN A 130 -7.49 -17.35 11.14
N ALA A 131 -7.31 -18.67 11.26
CA ALA A 131 -6.48 -19.47 10.34
C ALA A 131 -6.86 -19.30 8.85
N ASP A 132 -8.14 -19.07 8.56
CA ASP A 132 -8.66 -18.93 7.20
C ASP A 132 -8.31 -17.57 6.55
N LEU A 133 -8.01 -16.56 7.36
CA LEU A 133 -7.67 -15.20 6.92
C LEU A 133 -6.16 -14.94 6.98
N THR A 134 -5.41 -15.81 7.66
CA THR A 134 -3.95 -15.77 7.76
C THR A 134 -3.27 -15.59 6.40
N PRO A 135 -3.67 -16.25 5.28
CA PRO A 135 -3.02 -16.05 3.99
C PRO A 135 -3.12 -14.62 3.45
N LEU A 136 -4.27 -13.96 3.64
CA LEU A 136 -4.52 -12.59 3.16
C LEU A 136 -3.73 -11.56 3.97
N VAL A 137 -3.74 -11.71 5.29
CA VAL A 137 -2.98 -10.83 6.20
C VAL A 137 -1.48 -11.06 6.03
N LYS A 138 -1.06 -12.33 5.83
CA LYS A 138 0.34 -12.69 5.57
C LYS A 138 0.85 -12.10 4.25
N GLY A 139 0.06 -12.17 3.18
CA GLY A 139 0.41 -11.52 1.91
C GLY A 139 0.63 -10.02 2.08
N THR A 140 -0.21 -9.38 2.91
CA THR A 140 -0.06 -7.95 3.25
C THR A 140 1.21 -7.70 4.06
N ALA A 141 1.51 -8.54 5.06
CA ALA A 141 2.73 -8.43 5.86
C ALA A 141 4.01 -8.59 5.02
N GLU A 142 4.02 -9.58 4.12
CA GLU A 142 5.12 -9.83 3.19
C GLU A 142 5.32 -8.66 2.22
N ALA A 143 4.22 -8.09 1.72
CA ALA A 143 4.26 -6.91 0.87
C ALA A 143 4.91 -5.70 1.56
N MET A 144 4.66 -5.53 2.85
CA MET A 144 5.22 -4.42 3.63
C MET A 144 6.69 -4.60 3.99
N ASN A 145 7.25 -5.80 3.90
CA ASN A 145 8.68 -6.04 4.10
C ASN A 145 9.53 -5.67 2.87
N LEU A 146 8.89 -5.39 1.74
CA LEU A 146 9.54 -4.99 0.48
C LEU A 146 9.61 -3.48 0.29
N VAL A 147 8.99 -2.75 1.22
CA VAL A 147 9.03 -1.30 1.39
C VAL A 147 10.21 -0.93 2.29
#